data_AF-A0A914X1J7-F1
#
_entry.id   AF-A0A914X1J7-F1
#
_cell.length_a   1.000
_cell.length_b   1.000
_cell.length_c   1.000
_cell.angle_alpha   90.00
_cell.angle_beta   90.00
_cell.angle_gamma   90.00
#
_symmetry.space_group_name_H-M   'P 1'
#
loop_
_entity.id
_entity.type
_entity.pdbx_description
1 polymer ?
#
loop_
_entity_poly.entity_id
_entity_poly.type
_entity_poly.pdbx_seq_one_letter_code
_entity_poly.pdbx_strand_id
1 'polypeptide(L)'
;MEFYRNGKSFGTAFADVYEGTYYPAISLYKNASVRCNFGPTFKYPPTESDVRPMIEKSEEMLIEQTMADMLFFLENEGQLKLG
;
A
#
# COMPACT_ATOMS: atom_id res chain seq x y z
N MET A 1 -5.00 -11.66 7.14
CA MET A 1 -3.94 -10.77 7.67
C MET A 1 -3.15 -11.52 8.74
N GLU A 2 -1.82 -11.40 8.72
CA GLU A 2 -0.92 -12.14 9.60
C GLU A 2 0.19 -11.23 10.13
N PHE A 3 0.66 -11.51 11.34
CA PHE A 3 1.73 -10.74 11.99
C PHE A 3 3.00 -11.57 12.14
N TYR A 4 4.14 -10.88 12.05
CA TYR A 4 5.46 -11.47 12.15
C TYR A 4 6.30 -10.74 13.21
N ARG A 5 7.08 -11.49 13.99
CA ARG A 5 8.12 -10.95 14.87
C ARG A 5 9.46 -11.52 14.45
N ASN A 6 10.35 -10.66 13.94
CA ASN A 6 11.69 -11.05 13.48
C ASN A 6 11.66 -12.24 12.50
N GLY A 7 10.75 -12.23 11.52
CA GLY A 7 10.61 -13.29 10.51
C GLY A 7 9.81 -14.51 10.96
N LYS A 8 9.43 -14.63 12.24
CA LYS A 8 8.59 -15.73 12.72
C LYS A 8 7.11 -15.32 12.71
N SER A 9 6.29 -16.11 12.03
CA SER A 9 4.83 -15.98 12.00
C SER A 9 4.21 -16.17 13.40
N PHE A 10 3.16 -15.40 13.69
CA PHE A 10 2.29 -15.55 14.87
C PHE A 10 0.90 -16.11 14.48
N GLY A 11 0.77 -16.61 13.24
CA GLY A 11 -0.49 -17.11 12.68
C GLY A 11 -1.44 -15.99 12.24
N THR A 12 -2.59 -16.42 11.73
CA THR A 12 -3.64 -15.52 11.22
C THR A 12 -4.19 -14.63 12.33
N ALA A 13 -4.04 -13.32 12.18
CA ALA A 13 -4.60 -12.33 13.10
C ALA A 13 -6.06 -12.00 12.76
N PHE A 14 -6.35 -11.87 11.47
CA PHE A 14 -7.69 -11.61 10.95
C PHE A 14 -7.92 -12.43 9.69
N ALA A 15 -9.04 -13.15 9.65
CA ALA A 15 -9.60 -13.78 8.46
C ALA A 15 -10.85 -13.00 8.03
N ASP A 16 -11.30 -13.21 6.78
CA ASP A 16 -12.58 -12.67 6.29
C ASP A 16 -12.72 -11.14 6.44
N VAL A 17 -11.66 -10.40 6.07
CA VAL A 17 -11.66 -8.93 6.07
C VAL A 17 -12.61 -8.39 5.01
N TYR A 18 -13.28 -7.26 5.29
CA TYR A 18 -14.18 -6.61 4.34
C TYR A 18 -13.46 -6.22 3.05
N GLU A 19 -14.18 -6.23 1.94
CA GLU A 19 -13.68 -5.75 0.66
C GLU A 19 -13.35 -4.25 0.71
N GLY A 20 -12.24 -3.86 0.09
CA GLY A 20 -11.81 -2.47 0.00
C GLY A 20 -10.28 -2.33 -0.09
N THR A 21 -9.84 -1.08 -0.22
CA THR A 21 -8.41 -0.74 -0.25
C THR A 21 -7.89 -0.48 1.15
N TYR A 22 -6.83 -1.19 1.55
CA TYR A 22 -6.21 -1.05 2.87
C TYR A 22 -4.84 -0.36 2.75
N TYR A 23 -4.61 0.62 3.61
CA TYR A 23 -3.34 1.33 3.71
C TYR A 23 -2.65 0.99 5.04
N PRO A 24 -1.31 0.86 5.07
CA PRO A 24 -0.59 0.65 6.32
C PRO A 24 -0.80 1.86 7.25
N ALA A 25 -1.26 1.59 8.47
CA ALA A 25 -1.54 2.62 9.46
C ALA A 25 -0.79 2.35 10.76
N ILE A 26 -0.35 3.43 11.42
CA ILE A 26 0.33 3.38 12.72
C ILE A 26 -0.28 4.43 13.63
N SER A 27 -0.73 3.99 14.80
CA SER A 27 -1.12 4.85 15.91
C SER A 27 -0.07 4.78 17.02
N LEU A 28 0.38 5.94 17.52
CA LEU A 28 1.37 6.03 18.60
C LEU A 28 0.71 6.54 19.89
N TYR A 29 1.20 6.09 21.03
CA TYR A 29 0.77 6.57 22.34
C TYR A 29 1.98 7.11 23.13
N LYS A 30 1.83 8.33 23.67
CA LYS A 30 2.89 9.07 24.39
C LYS A 30 4.17 9.19 23.56
N ASN A 31 5.34 8.99 24.18
CA ASN A 31 6.65 9.25 23.60
C ASN A 31 7.19 8.04 22.80
N ALA A 32 6.32 7.27 22.14
CA ALA A 32 6.74 6.17 21.28
C ALA A 32 7.34 6.69 19.97
N SER A 33 8.41 6.05 19.50
CA SER A 33 9.01 6.32 18.19
C SER A 33 9.18 5.01 17.44
N VAL A 34 8.79 4.99 16.17
CA VAL A 34 8.86 3.83 15.29
C VAL A 34 9.40 4.23 13.93
N ARG A 35 9.99 3.28 13.22
CA ARG A 35 10.44 3.46 11.84
C ARG A 35 9.80 2.40 10.95
N CYS A 36 9.16 2.83 9.89
CA CYS A 36 8.65 1.93 8.86
C CYS A 36 9.76 1.61 7.87
N ASN A 37 9.86 0.34 7.49
CA ASN A 37 10.63 -0.11 6.34
C ASN A 37 9.66 -0.76 5.35
N PHE A 38 9.42 -0.11 4.22
CA PHE A 38 8.51 -0.60 3.18
C PHE A 38 9.22 -1.43 2.09
N GLY A 39 10.52 -1.71 2.27
CA GLY A 39 11.34 -2.44 1.32
C GLY A 39 12.28 -1.52 0.53
N PRO A 40 13.02 -2.08 -0.45
CA PRO A 40 13.00 -3.48 -0.86
C PRO A 40 13.79 -4.41 0.08
N THR A 41 14.71 -3.86 0.88
CA THR A 41 15.60 -4.64 1.73
C THR A 41 15.02 -4.85 3.11
N PHE A 42 14.62 -6.08 3.43
CA PHE A 42 14.16 -6.48 4.75
C PHE A 42 15.24 -7.26 5.52
N LYS A 43 15.26 -7.09 6.85
CA LYS A 43 16.13 -7.90 7.71
C LYS A 43 15.69 -9.38 7.73
N TYR A 44 14.39 -9.63 7.60
CA TYR A 44 13.78 -10.94 7.50
C TYR A 44 12.76 -10.90 6.35
N PRO A 45 13.20 -11.15 5.10
CA PRO A 45 12.29 -11.17 3.96
C PRO A 45 11.31 -12.36 4.07
N PRO A 46 10.08 -12.23 3.53
CA PRO A 46 9.14 -13.35 3.44
C PRO A 46 9.72 -14.48 2.57
N THR A 47 9.38 -15.73 2.90
CA THR A 47 9.78 -16.91 2.12
C THR A 47 8.78 -17.29 1.03
N GLU A 48 7.59 -16.69 1.07
CA GLU A 48 6.50 -16.94 0.12
C GLU A 48 6.76 -16.21 -1.20
N SER A 49 6.38 -16.85 -2.31
CA SER A 49 6.63 -16.32 -3.67
C SER A 49 5.74 -15.14 -4.05
N ASP A 50 4.57 -15.01 -3.43
CA ASP A 50 3.50 -14.12 -3.90
C ASP A 50 3.41 -12.82 -3.08
N VAL A 51 4.45 -12.50 -2.31
CA VAL A 51 4.50 -11.29 -1.47
C VAL A 51 5.35 -10.22 -2.13
N ARG A 52 4.77 -9.03 -2.32
CA ARG A 52 5.46 -7.85 -2.86
C ARG A 52 5.70 -6.79 -1.77
N PRO A 53 6.85 -6.10 -1.79
CA PRO A 53 7.12 -5.02 -0.83
C PRO A 53 6.20 -3.82 -1.08
N MET A 54 5.88 -3.09 -0.01
CA MET A 54 4.96 -1.94 -0.09
C MET A 54 5.53 -0.78 -0.94
N ILE A 55 6.86 -0.68 -1.08
CA ILE A 55 7.48 0.33 -1.95
C ILE A 55 7.00 0.22 -3.40
N GLU A 56 6.82 -0.99 -3.92
CA GLU A 56 6.33 -1.22 -5.29
C GLU A 56 4.90 -0.71 -5.46
N LYS A 57 4.03 -0.89 -4.46
CA LYS A 57 2.65 -0.41 -4.55
C LYS A 57 2.56 1.12 -4.61
N SER A 58 3.50 1.83 -4.01
CA SER A 58 3.56 3.29 -4.10
C SER A 58 3.81 3.78 -5.53
N GLU A 59 4.67 3.06 -6.27
CA GLU A 59 4.98 3.36 -7.67
C GLU A 59 3.80 3.00 -8.57
N GLU A 60 3.20 1.82 -8.38
CA GLU A 60 1.99 1.40 -9.11
C GLU A 60 0.85 2.41 -8.95
N MET A 61 0.60 2.88 -7.72
CA MET A 61 -0.46 3.84 -7.45
C MET A 61 -0.24 5.17 -8.18
N LEU A 62 1.02 5.61 -8.30
CA LEU A 62 1.35 6.82 -9.05
C LEU A 62 1.05 6.63 -10.55
N ILE A 63 1.39 5.46 -11.10
CA ILE A 63 1.11 5.13 -12.51
C ILE A 63 -0.39 5.07 -12.75
N GLU A 64 -1.13 4.36 -11.89
CA GLU A 64 -2.59 4.23 -11.95
C GLU A 64 -3.26 5.62 -11.94
N GLN A 65 -2.84 6.50 -11.02
CA GLN A 65 -3.36 7.87 -10.94
C GLN A 65 -3.04 8.67 -12.21
N THR A 66 -1.80 8.61 -12.68
CA THR A 66 -1.37 9.34 -13.88
C THR A 66 -2.15 8.90 -15.12
N MET A 67 -2.44 7.60 -15.24
CA MET A 67 -3.28 7.06 -16.31
C MET A 67 -4.74 7.48 -16.19
N ALA A 68 -5.28 7.49 -14.97
CA ALA A 68 -6.63 7.97 -14.71
C ALA A 68 -6.80 9.45 -15.10
N ASP A 69 -5.81 10.29 -14.77
CA ASP A 69 -5.82 11.70 -15.15
C ASP A 69 -5.77 11.88 -16.67
N MET A 70 -4.93 11.11 -17.37
CA MET A 70 -4.88 11.12 -18.85
C MET A 70 -6.22 10.75 -19.48
N LEU A 71 -6.83 9.65 -19.00
CA LEU A 71 -8.14 9.20 -19.50
C LEU A 71 -9.22 10.26 -19.23
N PHE A 72 -9.22 10.84 -18.02
CA PHE A 72 -10.12 11.91 -17.66
C PHE A 72 -10.01 13.10 -18.63
N PHE A 73 -8.78 13.52 -19.00
CA PHE A 73 -8.63 14.61 -19.96
C PHE A 73 -9.15 14.26 -21.35
N LEU A 74 -8.84 13.05 -21.87
CA LEU A 74 -9.34 12.61 -23.17
C LEU A 74 -10.87 12.54 -23.23
N GLU A 75 -11.52 12.07 -22.17
CA GLU A 75 -12.98 11.97 -22.10
C GLU A 75 -13.66 13.34 -22.00
N ASN A 76 -12.99 14.33 -21.41
CA ASN A 76 -13.55 15.67 -21.16
C ASN A 76 -13.05 16.75 -22.13
N GLU A 77 -12.20 16.40 -23.11
CA GLU A 77 -11.80 17.31 -24.19
C GLU A 77 -13.04 17.80 -24.97
N GLY A 78 -13.33 19.11 -24.84
CA GLY A 78 -14.48 19.79 -25.44
C GLY A 78 -15.62 20.18 -24.48
N GLN A 79 -15.62 19.70 -23.22
CA GLN A 79 -16.60 20.10 -22.20
C GLN A 79 -16.10 21.17 -21.21
N LEU A 80 -14.81 21.48 -21.22
CA LEU A 80 -14.22 22.58 -20.46
C LEU A 80 -14.66 23.94 -21.04
N LYS A 81 -15.89 24.36 -20.72
CA LYS A 81 -16.30 25.75 -20.86
C LYS A 81 -15.55 26.56 -19.81
N LEU A 82 -14.58 27.37 -20.25
CA LEU A 82 -14.11 28.51 -19.46
C LEU A 82 -15.31 29.44 -19.30
N GLY A 83 -15.95 29.38 -18.13
CA GLY A 83 -16.85 30.44 -17.65
C GLY A 83 -16.05 31.61 -17.13
#